data_AF-A0A6P4YTW4-F1
#
_entry.id   AF-A0A6P4YTW4-F1
#
_cell.length_a   1.000
_cell.length_b   1.000
_cell.length_c   1.000
_cell.angle_alpha   90.00
_cell.angle_beta   90.00
_cell.angle_gamma   90.00
#
_symmetry.space_group_name_H-M   'P 1'
#
loop_
_entity.id
_entity.type
_entity.pdbx_description
1 polymer ?
#
loop_
_entity_poly.entity_id
_entity_poly.type
_entity_poly.pdbx_seq_one_letter_code
_entity_poly.pdbx_strand_id
1 'polypeptide(L)'
;MDVDQIFPELDMSGDGTIDSSEIYTFLLMWGIKKPSKRFVERVKNKCDANNDGKLTKEEAANIGKVIQEIEDLLSIFDENDEDGDLKMSFEEMRKKAATFYTTHADKYGGGKAMDMLNHWAGDKDKEMTMGEFLDIMFEDRL
;
A
#
# COMPACT_ATOMS: atom_id res chain seq x y z
N MET A 1 -6.92 7.15 -11.65
CA MET A 1 -7.19 5.98 -12.50
C MET A 1 -8.67 5.64 -12.42
N ASP A 2 -9.27 5.25 -13.54
CA ASP A 2 -10.65 4.75 -13.57
C ASP A 2 -10.67 3.29 -13.12
N VAL A 3 -11.61 2.95 -12.23
CA VAL A 3 -11.63 1.60 -11.68
C VAL A 3 -12.05 0.54 -12.69
N ASP A 4 -12.80 0.92 -13.72
CA ASP A 4 -13.12 0.04 -14.84
C ASP A 4 -11.88 -0.40 -15.62
N GLN A 5 -10.74 0.31 -15.48
CA GLN A 5 -9.46 -0.11 -16.05
C GLN A 5 -8.62 -0.94 -15.07
N ILE A 6 -8.64 -0.59 -13.78
CA ILE A 6 -7.87 -1.33 -12.76
C ILE A 6 -8.49 -2.71 -12.48
N PHE A 7 -9.82 -2.80 -12.42
CA PHE A 7 -10.51 -4.05 -12.10
C PHE A 7 -10.09 -5.21 -13.02
N PRO A 8 -10.10 -5.09 -14.37
CA PRO A 8 -9.64 -6.15 -15.25
C PRO A 8 -8.11 -6.38 -15.21
N GLU A 9 -7.30 -5.42 -14.72
CA GLU A 9 -5.87 -5.65 -14.48
C GLU A 9 -5.63 -6.51 -13.23
N LEU A 10 -6.50 -6.38 -12.22
CA LEU A 10 -6.48 -7.19 -11.00
C LEU A 10 -7.11 -8.58 -11.21
N ASP A 11 -8.24 -8.65 -11.92
CA ASP A 11 -8.98 -9.88 -12.27
C ASP A 11 -8.24 -10.63 -13.40
N MET A 12 -7.08 -11.17 -13.07
CA MET A 12 -6.24 -11.94 -14.00
C MET A 12 -6.87 -13.27 -14.39
N SER A 13 -7.70 -13.85 -13.50
CA SER A 13 -8.43 -15.08 -13.78
C SER A 13 -9.60 -14.86 -14.74
N GLY A 14 -10.13 -13.63 -14.81
CA GLY A 14 -11.30 -13.26 -15.61
C GLY A 14 -12.60 -13.85 -15.07
N ASP A 15 -12.64 -14.20 -13.79
CA ASP A 15 -13.81 -14.80 -13.14
C ASP A 15 -14.81 -13.76 -12.63
N GLY A 16 -14.45 -12.48 -12.73
CA GLY A 16 -15.27 -11.35 -12.31
C GLY A 16 -15.14 -11.02 -10.82
N THR A 17 -14.22 -11.66 -10.10
CA THR A 17 -13.95 -11.45 -8.69
C THR A 17 -12.45 -11.39 -8.41
N ILE A 18 -12.02 -10.47 -7.54
CA ILE A 18 -10.60 -10.37 -7.18
C ILE A 18 -10.35 -11.13 -5.87
N ASP A 19 -9.45 -12.12 -5.93
CA ASP A 19 -9.07 -12.94 -4.78
C ASP A 19 -7.73 -12.50 -4.14
N SER A 20 -7.42 -13.03 -2.96
CA SER A 20 -6.17 -12.70 -2.25
C SER A 20 -4.92 -13.06 -3.07
N SER A 21 -4.98 -14.09 -3.90
CA SER A 21 -3.89 -14.56 -4.75
C SER A 21 -3.64 -13.60 -5.91
N GLU A 22 -4.71 -13.07 -6.50
CA GLU A 22 -4.63 -12.02 -7.52
C GLU A 22 -4.06 -10.73 -6.95
N ILE A 23 -4.52 -10.28 -5.77
CA ILE A 23 -3.92 -9.12 -5.08
C ILE A 23 -2.44 -9.36 -4.82
N TYR A 24 -2.05 -10.54 -4.30
CA TYR A 24 -0.65 -10.87 -4.05
C TYR A 24 0.20 -10.78 -5.33
N THR A 25 -0.32 -11.31 -6.44
CA THR A 25 0.38 -11.30 -7.73
C THR A 25 0.45 -9.89 -8.32
N PHE A 26 -0.61 -9.09 -8.18
CA PHE A 26 -0.64 -7.70 -8.60
C PHE A 26 0.37 -6.85 -7.82
N LEU A 27 0.45 -7.02 -6.50
CA LEU A 27 1.44 -6.35 -5.66
C LEU A 27 2.88 -6.70 -6.10
N LEU A 28 3.14 -7.96 -6.46
CA LEU A 28 4.43 -8.36 -7.03
C LEU A 28 4.72 -7.66 -8.37
N MET A 29 3.71 -7.52 -9.23
CA MET A 29 3.83 -6.84 -10.53
C MET A 29 4.12 -5.34 -10.35
N TRP A 30 3.56 -4.73 -9.31
CA TRP A 30 3.84 -3.36 -8.87
C TRP A 30 5.18 -3.19 -8.15
N GLY A 31 6.03 -4.22 -8.13
CA GLY A 31 7.36 -4.15 -7.56
C GLY A 31 7.40 -4.41 -6.04
N ILE A 32 6.27 -4.65 -5.37
CA ILE A 32 6.28 -4.97 -3.94
C ILE A 32 6.80 -6.40 -3.76
N LYS A 33 8.10 -6.53 -3.52
CA LYS A 33 8.75 -7.82 -3.27
C LYS A 33 8.39 -8.30 -1.87
N LYS A 34 7.74 -9.46 -1.79
CA LYS A 34 7.28 -10.13 -0.55
C LYS A 34 6.19 -9.36 0.22
N PRO A 35 5.01 -9.14 -0.37
CA PRO A 35 3.89 -8.62 0.41
C PRO A 35 3.49 -9.64 1.49
N SER A 36 3.33 -9.19 2.72
CA SER A 36 2.88 -10.05 3.82
C SER A 36 1.45 -10.51 3.56
N LYS A 37 1.14 -11.78 3.90
CA LYS A 37 -0.25 -12.30 3.78
C LYS A 37 -1.26 -11.43 4.53
N ARG A 38 -0.88 -10.94 5.71
CA ARG A 38 -1.66 -9.98 6.49
C ARG A 38 -1.95 -8.69 5.73
N PHE A 39 -0.96 -8.16 5.03
CA PHE A 39 -1.13 -6.97 4.21
C PHE A 39 -2.13 -7.24 3.07
N VAL A 40 -1.97 -8.36 2.36
CA VAL A 40 -2.91 -8.79 1.31
C VAL A 40 -4.34 -8.93 1.84
N GLU A 41 -4.51 -9.59 2.98
CA GLU A 41 -5.82 -9.71 3.65
C GLU A 41 -6.37 -8.35 4.08
N ARG A 42 -5.52 -7.43 4.57
CA ARG A 42 -5.93 -6.06 4.92
C ARG A 42 -6.40 -5.29 3.68
N VAL A 43 -5.64 -5.32 2.59
CA VAL A 43 -6.00 -4.69 1.31
C VAL A 43 -7.33 -5.25 0.84
N LYS A 44 -7.48 -6.58 0.85
CA LYS A 44 -8.72 -7.25 0.50
C LYS A 44 -9.88 -6.77 1.37
N ASN A 45 -9.79 -6.88 2.70
CA ASN A 45 -10.85 -6.48 3.63
C ASN A 45 -11.21 -4.99 3.52
N LYS A 46 -10.24 -4.14 3.14
CA LYS A 46 -10.48 -2.71 2.97
C LYS A 46 -11.21 -2.41 1.66
N CYS A 47 -10.96 -3.21 0.63
CA CYS A 47 -11.68 -3.16 -0.64
C CYS A 47 -13.08 -3.81 -0.52
N ASP A 48 -13.17 -4.90 0.25
CA ASP A 48 -14.33 -5.77 0.49
C ASP A 48 -15.26 -5.09 1.51
N ALA A 49 -16.12 -4.22 0.99
CA ALA A 49 -17.04 -3.44 1.79
C ALA A 49 -18.18 -4.31 2.35
N ASN A 50 -18.58 -5.35 1.62
CA ASN A 50 -19.67 -6.25 2.00
C ASN A 50 -19.21 -7.43 2.89
N ASN A 51 -17.89 -7.61 3.05
CA ASN A 51 -17.25 -8.70 3.79
C ASN A 51 -17.68 -10.10 3.32
N ASP A 52 -17.97 -10.25 2.03
CA ASP A 52 -18.33 -11.54 1.43
C ASP A 52 -17.10 -12.36 1.03
N GLY A 53 -15.91 -11.76 1.13
CA GLY A 53 -14.64 -12.37 0.80
C GLY A 53 -14.31 -12.35 -0.70
N LYS A 54 -15.03 -11.59 -1.53
CA LYS A 54 -14.89 -11.51 -2.98
C LYS A 54 -15.03 -10.07 -3.46
N LEU A 55 -13.96 -9.57 -4.07
CA LEU A 55 -13.96 -8.23 -4.63
C LEU A 55 -14.65 -8.20 -5.99
N THR A 56 -15.89 -7.73 -6.02
CA THR A 56 -16.69 -7.68 -7.26
C THR A 56 -16.67 -6.29 -7.91
N LYS A 57 -17.27 -6.16 -9.10
CA LYS A 57 -17.43 -4.86 -9.78
C LYS A 57 -18.19 -3.82 -8.95
N GLU A 58 -19.07 -4.23 -8.05
CA GLU A 58 -19.78 -3.30 -7.16
C GLU A 58 -18.82 -2.64 -6.16
N GLU A 59 -17.76 -3.37 -5.79
CA GLU A 59 -16.71 -2.91 -4.89
C GLU A 59 -15.53 -2.28 -5.62
N ALA A 60 -15.55 -2.29 -6.95
CA ALA A 60 -14.55 -1.67 -7.80
C ALA A 60 -14.30 -0.22 -7.37
N ALA A 61 -15.35 0.57 -7.10
CA ALA A 61 -15.17 1.95 -6.63
C ALA A 61 -14.30 2.06 -5.35
N ASN A 62 -14.37 1.08 -4.46
CA ASN A 62 -13.57 1.01 -3.24
C ASN A 62 -12.17 0.46 -3.52
N ILE A 63 -12.06 -0.56 -4.38
CA ILE A 63 -10.78 -1.06 -4.91
C ILE A 63 -9.97 0.07 -5.51
N GLY A 64 -10.56 0.89 -6.37
CA GLY A 64 -9.90 2.02 -7.01
C GLY A 64 -9.34 3.01 -5.99
N LYS A 65 -10.08 3.31 -4.91
CA LYS A 65 -9.58 4.19 -3.84
C LYS A 65 -8.38 3.60 -3.11
N VAL A 66 -8.44 2.32 -2.77
CA VAL A 66 -7.36 1.63 -2.05
C VAL A 66 -6.13 1.49 -2.95
N ILE A 67 -6.33 1.13 -4.21
CA ILE A 67 -5.25 1.00 -5.21
C ILE A 67 -4.61 2.35 -5.49
N GLN A 68 -5.40 3.43 -5.63
CA GLN A 68 -4.84 4.78 -5.74
C GLN A 68 -4.06 5.20 -4.48
N GLU A 69 -4.50 4.83 -3.27
CA GLU A 69 -3.70 5.05 -2.06
C GLU A 69 -2.35 4.30 -2.13
N ILE A 70 -2.34 3.05 -2.61
CA ILE A 70 -1.10 2.26 -2.74
C ILE A 70 -0.20 2.85 -3.83
N GLU A 71 -0.77 3.29 -4.96
CA GLU A 71 -0.05 3.91 -6.07
C GLU A 71 0.60 5.23 -5.66
N ASP A 72 -0.15 6.11 -4.96
CA ASP A 72 0.39 7.36 -4.39
C ASP A 72 1.62 7.05 -3.50
N LEU A 73 1.55 5.98 -2.71
CA LEU A 73 2.65 5.55 -1.84
C LEU A 73 3.81 4.92 -2.62
N LEU A 74 3.53 4.19 -3.71
CA LEU A 74 4.52 3.60 -4.60
C LEU A 74 5.27 4.64 -5.40
N SER A 75 4.60 5.67 -5.91
CA SER A 75 5.25 6.76 -6.64
C SER A 75 6.31 7.45 -5.79
N ILE A 76 6.11 7.52 -4.47
CA ILE A 76 7.10 8.08 -3.54
C ILE A 76 8.25 7.12 -3.36
N PHE A 77 8.01 5.82 -3.32
CA PHE A 77 9.10 4.85 -3.29
C PHE A 77 9.91 4.93 -4.58
N ASP A 78 9.27 4.88 -5.75
CA ASP A 78 9.92 4.92 -7.07
C ASP A 78 10.76 6.19 -7.28
N GLU A 79 10.27 7.36 -6.85
CA GLU A 79 11.04 8.61 -6.91
C GLU A 79 12.28 8.65 -6.01
N ASN A 80 12.39 7.75 -5.03
CA ASN A 80 13.46 7.76 -4.02
C ASN A 80 14.29 6.47 -3.97
N ASP A 81 13.86 5.43 -4.67
CA ASP A 81 14.53 4.14 -4.84
C ASP A 81 15.62 4.27 -5.92
N GLU A 82 16.69 4.99 -5.61
CA GLU A 82 17.79 5.27 -6.56
C GLU A 82 18.51 3.99 -7.03
N ASP A 83 18.49 2.91 -6.24
CA ASP A 83 19.10 1.63 -6.57
C ASP A 83 18.11 0.56 -7.07
N GLY A 84 16.81 0.87 -7.08
CA GLY A 84 15.75 -0.01 -7.56
C GLY A 84 15.54 -1.25 -6.68
N ASP A 85 16.01 -1.20 -5.42
CA ASP A 85 15.96 -2.32 -4.50
C ASP A 85 14.63 -2.41 -3.74
N LEU A 86 13.80 -1.37 -3.85
CA LEU A 86 12.48 -1.21 -3.24
C LEU A 86 12.53 -1.23 -1.71
N LYS A 87 13.67 -0.81 -1.17
CA LYS A 87 13.91 -0.57 0.25
C LYS A 87 14.33 0.88 0.43
N MET A 88 14.03 1.43 1.59
CA MET A 88 14.53 2.74 1.97
C MET A 88 15.16 2.66 3.35
N SER A 89 16.27 3.37 3.53
CA SER A 89 16.88 3.55 4.84
C SER A 89 15.99 4.40 5.74
N PHE A 90 16.23 4.35 7.06
CA PHE A 90 15.50 5.19 8.02
C PHE A 90 15.50 6.66 7.64
N GLU A 91 16.66 7.17 7.19
CA GLU A 91 16.85 8.59 6.92
C GLU A 91 16.09 9.04 5.68
N GLU A 92 16.06 8.22 4.63
CA GLU A 92 15.28 8.45 3.40
C GLU A 92 13.79 8.43 3.71
N MET A 93 13.34 7.36 4.39
CA MET A 93 11.96 7.21 4.84
C MET A 93 11.55 8.38 5.73
N ARG A 94 12.40 8.80 6.69
CA ARG A 94 12.12 9.92 7.60
C ARG A 94 11.98 11.25 6.89
N LYS A 95 12.91 11.59 6.00
CA LYS A 95 12.87 12.85 5.24
C LYS A 95 11.62 12.92 4.36
N LYS A 96 11.30 11.83 3.67
CA LYS A 96 10.21 11.82 2.70
C LYS A 96 8.85 11.51 3.32
N ALA A 97 8.75 10.69 4.37
CA ALA A 97 7.53 10.58 5.17
C ALA A 97 7.17 11.95 5.76
N ALA A 98 8.12 12.68 6.35
CA ALA A 98 7.83 14.04 6.83
C ALA A 98 7.25 14.92 5.71
N THR A 99 7.85 14.89 4.51
CA THR A 99 7.40 15.68 3.35
C THR A 99 6.03 15.24 2.83
N PHE A 100 5.84 13.94 2.59
CA PHE A 100 4.61 13.34 2.09
C PHE A 100 3.43 13.63 3.02
N TYR A 101 3.60 13.41 4.33
CA TYR A 101 2.57 13.66 5.31
C TYR A 101 2.37 15.14 5.59
N THR A 102 3.33 16.04 5.32
CA THR A 102 3.05 17.48 5.30
C THR A 102 2.23 17.89 4.09
N THR A 103 2.50 17.32 2.90
CA THR A 103 1.76 17.62 1.66
C THR A 103 0.35 17.01 1.68
N HIS A 104 0.20 15.84 2.30
CA HIS A 104 -1.07 15.11 2.42
C HIS A 104 -1.58 15.10 3.87
N ALA A 105 -1.21 16.11 4.66
CA ALA A 105 -1.59 16.23 6.07
C ALA A 105 -3.11 16.19 6.27
N ASP A 106 -3.85 16.76 5.33
CA ASP A 106 -5.31 16.77 5.29
C ASP A 106 -5.91 15.38 5.08
N LYS A 107 -5.22 14.49 4.35
CA LYS A 107 -5.69 13.14 3.98
C LYS A 107 -5.25 12.05 4.97
N TYR A 108 -4.03 12.17 5.52
CA TYR A 108 -3.42 11.11 6.35
C TYR A 108 -3.05 11.54 7.79
N GLY A 109 -3.05 12.84 8.10
CA GLY A 109 -2.73 13.38 9.42
C GLY A 109 -1.23 13.33 9.74
N GLY A 110 -0.60 14.50 9.90
CA GLY A 110 0.85 14.63 10.11
C GLY A 110 1.43 13.93 11.35
N GLY A 111 0.59 13.56 12.33
CA GLY A 111 1.03 12.85 13.54
C GLY A 111 1.45 11.39 13.31
N LYS A 112 0.84 10.71 12.32
CA LYS A 112 1.08 9.28 12.08
C LYS A 112 2.51 8.99 11.58
N ALA A 113 3.06 9.87 10.75
CA ALA A 113 4.46 9.76 10.33
C ALA A 113 5.40 9.80 11.53
N MET A 114 5.13 10.67 12.49
CA MET A 114 5.96 10.83 13.69
C MET A 114 5.86 9.60 14.59
N ASP A 115 4.68 8.99 14.72
CA ASP A 115 4.48 7.76 15.49
C ASP A 115 5.14 6.55 14.82
N MET A 116 5.03 6.41 13.49
CA MET A 116 5.76 5.37 12.74
C MET A 116 7.27 5.52 12.90
N LEU A 117 7.78 6.76 12.77
CA LEU A 117 9.19 7.05 12.94
C LEU A 117 9.65 6.81 14.38
N ASN A 118 8.81 7.10 15.39
CA ASN A 118 9.10 6.75 16.78
C ASN A 118 9.11 5.24 17.01
N HIS A 119 8.19 4.50 16.39
CA HIS A 119 8.16 3.04 16.46
C HIS A 119 9.44 2.41 15.90
N TRP A 120 10.06 3.08 14.92
CA TRP A 120 11.25 2.61 14.22
C TRP A 120 12.56 3.27 14.65
N ALA A 121 12.51 4.38 15.40
CA ALA A 121 13.68 5.16 15.83
C ALA A 121 14.69 4.37 16.68
N GLY A 122 14.31 3.19 17.16
CA GLY A 122 15.19 2.27 17.88
C GLY A 122 16.24 1.58 17.00
N ASP A 123 16.01 1.46 15.68
CA ASP A 123 16.90 0.72 14.78
C ASP A 123 17.17 1.55 13.52
N LYS A 124 18.29 2.28 13.52
CA LYS A 124 18.65 3.23 12.45
C LYS A 124 19.30 2.57 11.23
N ASP A 125 19.78 1.34 11.40
CA ASP A 125 20.38 0.51 10.34
C ASP A 125 19.37 -0.44 9.71
N LYS A 126 18.18 -0.56 10.30
CA LYS A 126 17.10 -1.29 9.66
C LYS A 126 16.81 -0.63 8.30
N GLU A 127 16.44 -1.44 7.33
CA GLU A 127 15.89 -1.00 6.05
C GLU A 127 14.40 -1.29 6.09
N MET A 128 13.57 -0.34 5.65
CA MET A 128 12.14 -0.56 5.56
C MET A 128 11.80 -1.00 4.15
N THR A 129 11.23 -2.21 4.03
CA THR A 129 10.65 -2.64 2.75
C THR A 129 9.32 -1.93 2.51
N MET A 130 8.96 -1.77 1.23
CA MET A 130 7.64 -1.23 0.87
C MET A 130 6.49 -2.04 1.49
N GLY A 131 6.65 -3.37 1.58
CA GLY A 131 5.68 -4.24 2.24
C GLY A 131 5.49 -3.92 3.74
N GLU A 132 6.57 -3.64 4.48
CA GLU A 132 6.49 -3.23 5.89
C GLU A 132 5.87 -1.84 6.04
N PHE A 133 6.26 -0.88 5.20
CA PHE A 133 5.69 0.47 5.23
C PHE A 133 4.18 0.46 5.03
N LEU A 134 3.71 -0.26 4.00
CA LEU A 134 2.30 -0.41 3.71
C LEU A 134 1.57 -1.14 4.84
N ASP A 135 2.19 -2.13 5.47
CA ASP A 135 1.56 -2.85 6.58
C ASP A 135 1.29 -1.92 7.77
N ILE A 136 2.25 -1.07 8.13
CA ILE A 136 2.11 -0.08 9.22
C ILE A 136 1.06 0.98 8.83
N MET A 137 1.04 1.42 7.57
CA MET A 137 0.08 2.40 7.06
C MET A 137 -1.36 1.90 7.14
N PHE A 138 -1.55 0.61 6.92
CA PHE A 138 -2.86 -0.03 6.92
C PHE A 138 -3.21 -0.67 8.28
N GLU A 139 -2.30 -0.66 9.26
CA GLU A 139 -2.50 -1.29 10.57
C GLU A 139 -3.44 -0.52 11.50
N ASP A 140 -3.35 0.81 11.49
CA ASP A 140 -4.01 1.71 12.46
C ASP A 140 -5.36 2.25 11.96
N ARG A 141 -5.98 1.58 10.99
CA ARG A 141 -7.28 1.95 10.40
C ARG A 141 -8.43 0.98 10.80
N LEU A 142 -8.24 0.19 11.86
CA LEU A 142 -9.22 -0.74 12.45
C LEU A 142 -9.85 -0.18 13.73
#